data_AF-T1IHU7-F1
#
_entry.id   AF-T1IHU7-F1
#
_cell.length_a   1.000
_cell.length_b   1.000
_cell.length_c   1.000
_cell.angle_alpha   90.00
_cell.angle_beta   90.00
_cell.angle_gamma   90.00
#
_symmetry.space_group_name_H-M   'P 1'
#
loop_
_entity.id
_entity.type
_entity.pdbx_description
1 polymer ?
#
loop_
_entity_poly.entity_id
_entity_poly.type
_entity_poly.pdbx_seq_one_letter_code
_entity_poly.pdbx_strand_id
1 'polypeptide(L)'
;MQMKNKAVHKLIFKKRANSARESEKPTSAEPSSFVVDDNFDLPVSVALFLLLVYILLGALMIIKWETSWSYFHAVYFIFVSLTTIGFGDMVPDNPTYLIITFIYLLFGLALTSMCINVVQESITNTVVQAKDKIAMHLRRSPSADSIKN
;
A
#
# COMPACT_ATOMS: atom_id res chain seq x y z
N MET A 1 -58.98 -9.65 -24.69
CA MET A 1 -58.30 -10.00 -23.42
C MET A 1 -57.52 -11.34 -23.57
N GLN A 2 -56.61 -11.47 -24.55
CA GLN A 2 -55.97 -12.77 -24.92
C GLN A 2 -54.45 -12.67 -25.22
N MET A 3 -53.77 -11.56 -24.90
CA MET A 3 -52.34 -11.36 -25.25
C MET A 3 -51.35 -11.56 -24.09
N LYS A 4 -51.79 -11.70 -22.84
CA LYS A 4 -50.87 -11.73 -21.67
C LYS A 4 -50.28 -13.11 -21.34
N ASN A 5 -50.87 -14.22 -21.79
CA ASN A 5 -50.41 -15.57 -21.38
C ASN A 5 -49.26 -16.17 -22.22
N LYS A 6 -49.01 -15.68 -23.45
CA LYS A 6 -47.88 -16.19 -24.26
C LYS A 6 -46.52 -15.67 -23.78
N ALA A 7 -46.49 -14.46 -23.21
CA ALA A 7 -45.26 -13.83 -22.72
C ALA A 7 -44.71 -14.53 -21.46
N VAL A 8 -45.59 -14.93 -20.53
CA VAL A 8 -45.21 -15.63 -19.30
C VAL A 8 -44.58 -17.00 -19.60
N HIS A 9 -45.14 -17.73 -20.57
CA HIS A 9 -44.60 -19.02 -20.97
C HIS A 9 -43.21 -18.90 -21.64
N LYS A 10 -42.98 -17.82 -22.41
CA LYS A 10 -41.68 -17.53 -23.04
C LYS A 10 -40.63 -17.14 -21.99
N LEU A 11 -41.03 -16.43 -20.93
CA LEU A 11 -40.15 -16.06 -19.81
C LEU A 11 -39.74 -17.27 -18.97
N ILE A 12 -40.67 -18.19 -18.67
CA ILE A 12 -40.36 -19.41 -17.92
C ILE A 12 -39.42 -20.32 -18.72
N PHE A 13 -39.65 -20.45 -20.03
CA PHE A 13 -38.79 -21.24 -20.91
C PHE A 13 -37.40 -20.60 -21.09
N LYS A 14 -37.31 -19.27 -21.26
CA LYS A 14 -36.04 -18.53 -21.32
C LYS A 14 -35.25 -18.63 -20.02
N LYS A 15 -35.92 -18.58 -18.85
CA LYS A 15 -35.28 -18.74 -17.54
C LYS A 15 -34.72 -20.15 -17.35
N ARG A 16 -35.44 -21.18 -17.79
CA ARG A 16 -34.95 -22.58 -17.77
C ARG A 16 -33.78 -22.81 -18.75
N ALA A 17 -33.84 -22.23 -19.95
CA ALA A 17 -32.76 -22.31 -20.92
C ALA A 17 -31.48 -21.57 -20.47
N ASN A 18 -31.60 -20.45 -19.74
CA ASN A 18 -30.46 -19.80 -19.10
C ASN A 18 -29.94 -20.60 -17.90
N SER A 19 -30.82 -21.19 -17.09
CA SER A 19 -30.43 -21.99 -15.93
C SER A 19 -29.65 -23.26 -16.30
N ALA A 20 -29.88 -23.84 -17.48
CA ALA A 20 -29.12 -24.99 -17.98
C ALA A 20 -27.75 -24.60 -18.55
N ARG A 21 -27.54 -23.35 -18.98
CA ARG A 21 -26.24 -22.85 -19.47
C ARG A 21 -25.28 -22.45 -18.34
N GLU A 22 -25.77 -22.20 -17.13
CA GLU A 22 -24.94 -21.88 -15.97
C GLU A 22 -24.20 -23.11 -15.40
N SER A 23 -24.66 -24.33 -15.72
CA SER A 23 -24.08 -25.59 -15.24
C SER A 23 -22.95 -26.14 -16.13
N GLU A 24 -22.68 -25.50 -17.27
CA GLU A 24 -21.74 -26.01 -18.28
C GLU A 24 -20.71 -24.94 -18.68
N LYS A 25 -20.06 -24.33 -17.67
CA LYS A 25 -18.75 -23.72 -17.87
C LYS A 25 -17.71 -24.73 -17.36
N PRO A 26 -16.82 -25.24 -18.24
CA PRO A 26 -16.00 -26.40 -17.92
C PRO A 26 -15.10 -26.12 -16.73
N THR A 27 -15.10 -27.07 -15.79
CA THR A 27 -14.08 -27.32 -14.77
C THR A 27 -12.70 -27.41 -15.43
N SER A 28 -12.11 -26.25 -15.69
CA SER A 28 -10.74 -26.08 -16.11
C SER A 28 -9.99 -25.66 -14.87
N ALA A 29 -9.18 -26.57 -14.33
CA ALA A 29 -8.24 -26.39 -13.24
C ALA A 29 -7.92 -24.91 -12.93
N GLU A 30 -8.60 -24.35 -11.94
CA GLU A 30 -8.14 -23.11 -11.31
C GLU A 30 -6.82 -23.51 -10.62
N PRO A 31 -5.65 -22.96 -11.01
CA PRO A 31 -4.48 -23.10 -10.17
C PRO A 31 -4.91 -22.53 -8.82
N SER A 32 -4.81 -23.34 -7.75
CA SER A 32 -5.08 -22.92 -6.38
C SER A 32 -4.64 -21.48 -6.27
N SER A 33 -5.58 -20.54 -6.16
CA SER A 33 -5.21 -19.17 -5.87
C SER A 33 -4.41 -19.31 -4.60
N PHE A 34 -3.10 -19.10 -4.74
CA PHE A 34 -2.24 -18.94 -3.59
C PHE A 34 -2.84 -17.70 -2.94
N VAL A 35 -3.70 -17.94 -1.94
CA VAL A 35 -4.17 -16.91 -1.04
C VAL A 35 -2.88 -16.51 -0.37
N VAL A 36 -2.20 -15.51 -0.96
CA VAL A 36 -1.20 -14.77 -0.24
C VAL A 36 -1.96 -14.29 0.97
N ASP A 37 -1.66 -14.88 2.13
CA ASP A 37 -2.13 -14.36 3.39
C ASP A 37 -1.43 -13.01 3.54
N ASP A 38 -2.03 -11.97 2.94
CA ASP A 38 -1.53 -10.60 2.92
C ASP A 38 -1.51 -10.00 4.34
N ASN A 39 -1.94 -10.75 5.36
CA ASN A 39 -1.86 -10.40 6.77
C ASN A 39 -0.44 -10.52 7.34
N PHE A 40 0.58 -10.17 6.55
CA PHE A 40 1.76 -9.58 7.15
C PHE A 40 1.38 -8.17 7.57
N ASP A 41 0.78 -8.05 8.76
CA ASP A 41 0.64 -6.79 9.48
C ASP A 41 2.06 -6.27 9.77
N LEU A 42 2.71 -5.69 8.76
CA LEU A 42 4.06 -5.20 8.90
C LEU A 42 3.95 -3.92 9.71
N PRO A 43 4.37 -3.93 10.99
CA PRO A 43 4.18 -2.76 11.81
C PRO A 43 5.03 -1.64 11.21
N VAL A 44 4.46 -0.43 11.22
CA VAL A 44 5.13 0.78 10.70
C VAL A 44 6.55 0.91 11.26
N SER A 45 6.76 0.50 12.51
CA SER A 45 8.07 0.49 13.16
C SER A 45 9.11 -0.37 12.46
N VAL A 46 8.74 -1.56 11.96
CA VAL A 46 9.66 -2.45 11.24
C VAL A 46 10.03 -1.87 9.89
N ALA A 47 9.06 -1.32 9.13
CA ALA A 47 9.35 -0.67 7.85
C ALA A 47 10.31 0.51 8.02
N LEU A 48 10.06 1.38 9.00
CA LEU A 48 10.94 2.52 9.29
C LEU A 48 12.31 2.08 9.79
N PHE A 49 12.38 1.03 10.61
CA PHE A 49 13.66 0.48 11.08
C PHE A 49 14.49 -0.09 9.92
N LEU A 50 13.85 -0.83 9.01
CA LEU A 50 14.52 -1.35 7.80
C LEU A 50 15.05 -0.22 6.93
N LEU A 51 14.26 0.85 6.73
CA LEU A 51 14.71 2.03 5.99
C LEU A 51 15.90 2.73 6.67
N LEU A 52 15.87 2.85 8.00
CA LEU A 52 16.98 3.43 8.76
C LEU A 52 18.25 2.58 8.60
N VAL A 53 18.17 1.27 8.81
CA VAL A 53 19.30 0.35 8.64
C VAL A 53 19.84 0.42 7.21
N TYR A 54 18.96 0.51 6.22
CA TYR A 54 19.33 0.69 4.83
C TYR A 54 20.12 2.00 4.61
N ILE A 55 19.69 3.12 5.19
CA ILE A 55 20.44 4.39 5.09
C ILE A 55 21.83 4.25 5.74
N LEU A 56 21.90 3.67 6.94
CA LEU A 56 23.15 3.52 7.68
C LEU A 56 24.14 2.58 6.96
N LEU A 57 23.65 1.51 6.35
CA LEU A 57 24.45 0.58 5.55
C LEU A 57 24.99 1.24 4.28
N GLY A 58 24.15 2.00 3.57
CA GLY A 58 24.55 2.78 2.40
C GLY A 58 25.62 3.82 2.75
N ALA A 59 25.47 4.49 3.90
CA ALA A 59 26.48 5.43 4.38
C ALA A 59 27.82 4.74 4.65
N LEU A 60 27.83 3.57 5.32
CA LEU A 60 29.05 2.78 5.54
C LEU A 60 29.72 2.35 4.23
N MET A 61 28.93 2.04 3.20
CA MET A 61 29.44 1.72 1.87
C MET A 61 30.15 2.92 1.24
N ILE A 62 29.55 4.12 1.31
CA ILE A 62 30.11 5.35 0.74
C ILE A 62 31.40 5.76 1.45
N ILE A 63 31.51 5.70 2.78
CA ILE A 63 32.76 6.12 3.45
C ILE A 63 33.97 5.27 3.03
N LYS A 64 33.72 4.00 2.68
CA LYS A 64 34.78 3.11 2.21
C LYS A 64 35.30 3.48 0.82
N TRP A 65 34.48 4.13 0.01
CA TRP A 65 34.85 4.57 -1.34
C TRP A 65 35.31 6.02 -1.36
N GLU A 66 34.58 6.90 -0.69
CA GLU A 66 34.87 8.33 -0.56
C GLU A 66 35.47 8.61 0.82
N THR A 67 36.80 8.49 0.90
CA THR A 67 37.56 8.69 2.15
C THR A 67 37.52 10.15 2.64
N SER A 68 37.19 11.10 1.75
CA SER A 68 37.10 12.53 2.07
C SER A 68 35.83 12.88 2.85
N TRP A 69 34.81 12.03 2.85
CA TRP A 69 33.52 12.32 3.47
C TRP A 69 33.46 11.82 4.92
N SER A 70 32.81 12.61 5.77
CA SER A 70 32.44 12.15 7.12
C SER A 70 31.25 11.19 7.03
N TYR A 71 31.11 10.29 8.01
CA TYR A 71 29.97 9.37 8.08
C TYR A 71 28.61 10.11 8.04
N PHE A 72 28.51 11.26 8.70
CA PHE A 72 27.31 12.09 8.70
C PHE A 72 27.00 12.67 7.32
N HIS A 73 28.02 13.08 6.54
CA HIS A 73 27.81 13.53 5.16
C HIS A 73 27.31 12.40 4.26
N ALA A 74 27.84 11.18 4.44
CA ALA A 74 27.35 10.02 3.70
C ALA A 74 25.89 9.66 4.05
N VAL A 75 25.51 9.70 5.33
CA VAL A 75 24.11 9.52 5.76
C VAL A 75 23.22 10.60 5.17
N TYR A 76 23.63 11.87 5.24
CA TYR A 76 22.90 13.00 4.67
C TYR A 76 22.66 12.81 3.17
N PHE A 77 23.69 12.46 2.41
CA PHE A 77 23.60 12.24 0.97
C PHE A 77 22.58 11.14 0.61
N ILE A 78 22.66 9.97 1.26
CA ILE A 78 21.73 8.86 1.03
C ILE A 78 20.31 9.26 1.42
N PHE A 79 20.12 9.89 2.59
CA PHE A 79 18.81 10.33 3.05
C PHE A 79 18.16 11.33 2.08
N VAL A 80 18.86 12.42 1.73
CA VAL A 80 18.36 13.47 0.83
C VAL A 80 18.02 12.93 -0.56
N SER A 81 18.79 11.93 -1.01
CA SER A 81 18.55 11.24 -2.28
C SER A 81 17.32 10.32 -2.22
N LEU A 82 17.16 9.54 -1.14
CA LEU A 82 15.98 8.66 -0.95
C LEU A 82 14.69 9.42 -0.69
N THR A 83 14.76 10.59 -0.03
CA THR A 83 13.62 11.50 0.11
C THR A 83 13.35 12.30 -1.16
N THR A 84 14.13 12.10 -2.23
CA THR A 84 14.02 12.80 -3.52
C THR A 84 14.13 14.32 -3.40
N ILE A 85 14.76 14.83 -2.33
CA ILE A 85 15.05 16.25 -2.17
C ILE A 85 16.18 16.63 -3.12
N GLY A 86 17.26 15.83 -3.14
CA GLY A 86 18.29 15.87 -4.17
C GLY A 86 18.98 17.22 -4.38
N PHE A 87 19.48 17.87 -3.33
CA PHE A 87 20.14 19.19 -3.44
C PHE A 87 21.34 19.21 -4.41
N GLY A 88 22.05 18.09 -4.56
CA GLY A 88 23.20 17.96 -5.47
C GLY A 88 24.46 18.71 -4.99
N ASP A 89 24.49 19.11 -3.72
CA ASP A 89 25.62 19.76 -3.04
C ASP A 89 26.76 18.78 -2.72
N MET A 90 26.43 17.51 -2.52
CA MET A 90 27.39 16.42 -2.31
C MET A 90 27.10 15.32 -3.32
N VAL A 91 28.10 14.93 -4.11
CA VAL A 91 28.02 13.83 -5.09
C VAL A 91 29.38 13.13 -5.12
N PRO A 92 29.45 11.79 -5.22
CA PRO A 92 30.72 11.10 -5.37
C PRO A 92 31.49 11.60 -6.60
N ASP A 93 32.78 11.89 -6.44
CA ASP A 93 33.63 12.42 -7.52
C ASP A 93 33.92 11.34 -8.58
N ASN A 94 33.94 10.08 -8.16
CA ASN A 94 34.25 8.95 -9.04
C ASN A 94 33.00 8.48 -9.80
N PRO A 95 33.00 8.50 -11.15
CA PRO A 95 31.83 8.13 -11.95
C PRO A 95 31.40 6.67 -11.73
N THR A 96 32.33 5.77 -11.45
CA THR A 96 32.03 4.37 -11.14
C THR A 96 31.25 4.24 -9.83
N TYR A 97 31.66 4.94 -8.78
CA TYR A 97 30.96 4.90 -7.48
C TYR A 97 29.61 5.59 -7.55
N LEU A 98 29.48 6.64 -8.37
CA LEU A 98 28.20 7.28 -8.67
C LEU A 98 27.20 6.28 -9.27
N ILE A 99 27.60 5.49 -10.28
CA ILE A 99 26.71 4.50 -10.90
C ILE A 99 26.28 3.43 -9.88
N ILE A 100 27.21 2.92 -9.08
CA ILE A 100 26.86 1.90 -8.07
C ILE A 100 25.92 2.48 -7.01
N THR A 101 26.18 3.71 -6.57
CA THR A 101 25.34 4.44 -5.63
C THR A 101 23.96 4.70 -6.22
N PHE A 102 23.86 5.00 -7.52
CA PHE A 102 22.58 5.16 -8.19
C PHE A 102 21.77 3.86 -8.22
N ILE A 103 22.41 2.73 -8.55
CA ILE A 103 21.77 1.41 -8.50
C ILE A 103 21.29 1.11 -7.08
N TYR A 104 22.10 1.41 -6.06
CA TYR A 104 21.70 1.31 -4.67
C TYR A 104 20.43 2.14 -4.41
N LEU A 105 20.44 3.44 -4.74
CA LEU A 105 19.28 4.32 -4.55
C LEU A 105 18.01 3.82 -5.25
N LEU A 106 18.08 3.15 -6.39
CA LEU A 106 16.89 2.55 -7.02
C LEU A 106 16.21 1.51 -6.12
N PHE A 107 16.99 0.63 -5.48
CA PHE A 107 16.43 -0.32 -4.49
C PHE A 107 15.91 0.40 -3.26
N GLY A 108 16.61 1.44 -2.82
CA GLY A 108 16.18 2.25 -1.69
C GLY A 108 14.86 2.98 -1.96
N LEU A 109 14.62 3.46 -3.18
CA LEU A 109 13.35 4.07 -3.56
C LEU A 109 12.19 3.07 -3.53
N ALA A 110 12.43 1.81 -3.92
CA ALA A 110 11.44 0.75 -3.75
C ALA A 110 11.10 0.51 -2.26
N LEU A 111 12.12 0.50 -1.40
CA LEU A 111 11.92 0.40 0.06
C LEU A 111 11.19 1.61 0.63
N THR A 112 11.52 2.82 0.18
CA THR A 112 10.81 4.05 0.56
C THR A 112 9.35 4.00 0.13
N SER A 113 9.06 3.53 -1.09
CA SER A 113 7.69 3.35 -1.57
C SER A 113 6.90 2.36 -0.70
N MET A 114 7.50 1.24 -0.30
CA MET A 114 6.92 0.30 0.64
C MET A 114 6.62 0.97 1.99
N CYS A 115 7.57 1.75 2.53
CA CYS A 115 7.37 2.48 3.78
C CYS A 115 6.21 3.48 3.70
N ILE A 116 6.09 4.20 2.59
CA ILE A 116 4.98 5.14 2.35
C ILE A 116 3.64 4.40 2.35
N ASN A 117 3.55 3.25 1.67
CA ASN A 117 2.33 2.44 1.63
C ASN A 117 1.91 1.97 3.03
N VAL A 118 2.86 1.44 3.82
CA VAL A 118 2.61 0.97 5.20
C VAL A 118 2.17 2.13 6.12
N VAL A 119 2.82 3.29 6.01
CA VAL A 119 2.44 4.48 6.77
C VAL A 119 1.04 4.96 6.38
N GLN A 120 0.72 4.97 5.08
CA GLN A 120 -0.59 5.38 4.56
C GLN A 120 -1.71 4.48 5.10
N GLU A 121 -1.49 3.17 5.14
CA GLU A 121 -2.43 2.22 5.71
C GLU A 121 -2.64 2.46 7.21
N SER A 122 -1.57 2.64 7.98
CA SER A 122 -1.65 2.94 9.41
C SER A 122 -2.40 4.25 9.71
N ILE A 123 -2.17 5.29 8.90
CA ILE A 123 -2.89 6.56 9.03
C ILE A 123 -4.37 6.36 8.73
N THR A 124 -4.69 5.63 7.66
CA THR A 124 -6.08 5.35 7.27
C THR A 124 -6.83 4.63 8.39
N ASN A 125 -6.22 3.59 8.98
CA ASN A 125 -6.79 2.84 10.09
C ASN A 125 -7.03 3.73 11.32
N THR A 126 -6.09 4.62 11.63
CA THR A 126 -6.24 5.58 12.73
C THR A 126 -7.38 6.57 12.49
N VAL A 127 -7.51 7.08 11.25
CA VAL A 127 -8.57 8.02 10.86
C VAL A 127 -9.95 7.35 10.90
N VAL A 128 -10.07 6.10 10.43
CA VAL A 128 -11.34 5.35 10.48
C VAL A 128 -11.75 5.12 11.94
N GLN A 129 -10.83 4.68 12.80
CA GLN A 129 -11.12 4.50 14.23
C GLN A 129 -11.52 5.81 14.92
N ALA A 130 -10.91 6.94 14.56
CA ALA A 130 -11.29 8.24 15.08
C ALA A 130 -12.70 8.64 14.65
N LYS A 131 -13.06 8.41 13.39
CA LYS A 131 -14.42 8.66 12.87
C LYS A 131 -15.46 7.82 13.59
N ASP A 132 -15.20 6.53 13.78
CA ASP A 132 -16.13 5.62 14.47
C ASP A 132 -16.33 6.01 15.94
N LYS A 133 -15.24 6.38 16.64
CA LYS A 133 -15.31 6.90 18.01
C LYS A 133 -16.17 8.17 18.08
N ILE A 134 -16.03 9.11 17.15
CA ILE A 134 -16.82 10.35 17.12
C ILE A 134 -18.29 10.05 16.79
N ALA A 135 -18.56 9.21 15.78
CA ALA A 135 -19.91 8.84 15.39
C ALA A 135 -20.67 8.15 16.52
N MET A 136 -20.00 7.31 17.32
CA MET A 136 -20.58 6.70 18.52
C MET A 136 -20.92 7.73 19.60
N HIS A 137 -20.06 8.73 19.83
CA HIS A 137 -20.35 9.80 20.80
C HIS A 137 -21.56 10.64 20.37
N LEU A 138 -21.66 10.98 19.08
CA LEU A 138 -22.81 11.72 18.55
C LEU A 138 -24.10 10.90 18.59
N ARG A 139 -24.05 9.59 18.29
CA ARG A 139 -25.20 8.68 18.40
C ARG A 139 -25.74 8.51 19.82
N ARG A 140 -24.97 8.83 20.86
CA ARG A 140 -25.41 8.76 22.26
C ARG A 140 -26.10 10.04 22.75
N SER A 141 -25.93 11.15 22.01
CA SER A 141 -26.56 12.46 22.26
C SER A 141 -27.94 12.76 21.61
N PRO A 142 -28.81 11.81 21.20
CA PRO A 142 -30.19 12.14 20.79
C PRO A 142 -31.21 12.36 21.91
N SER A 143 -30.86 12.16 23.18
CA SER A 143 -31.87 12.05 24.27
C SER A 143 -32.08 13.32 25.12
N ALA A 144 -31.37 14.42 24.89
CA ALA A 144 -31.53 15.65 25.66
C ALA A 144 -32.60 16.61 25.09
N ASP A 145 -33.00 16.43 23.83
CA ASP A 145 -34.00 17.29 23.17
C ASP A 145 -35.43 16.74 23.24
N SER A 146 -35.66 15.56 23.84
CA SER A 146 -37.01 15.07 24.16
C SER A 146 -37.55 15.56 25.52
N ILE A 147 -36.82 16.44 26.22
CA ILE A 147 -37.24 17.06 27.50
C ILE A 147 -37.39 18.57 27.31
N LYS A 148 -38.04 18.99 26.23
CA LYS A 148 -38.63 20.32 26.07
C LYS A 148 -39.93 20.20 25.28
N ASN A 149 -40.84 19.36 25.77
CA ASN A 149 -42.25 19.40 25.44
C ASN A 149 -43.03 19.63 26.73
#